data_AF-A0A352S8A8-F1
#
_entry.id   AF-A0A352S8A8-F1
#
_cell.length_a   1.000
_cell.length_b   1.000
_cell.length_c   1.000
_cell.angle_alpha   90.00
_cell.angle_beta   90.00
_cell.angle_gamma   90.00
#
_symmetry.space_group_name_H-M   'P 1'
#
loop_
_entity.id
_entity.type
_entity.pdbx_description
1 polymer ?
#
loop_
_entity_poly.entity_id
_entity_poly.type
_entity_poly.pdbx_seq_one_letter_code
_entity_poly.pdbx_strand_id
1 'polypeptide(L)'
;RFNWGRIKPQMTRGSSHVRYIGEDLTLRMTTDAPLAYVLSNTPFLVTRNYNFILGPDETLAHGVEETARDFEQETTSYWRIWSRRLAVPREWQDAVIRAAITLKMSLYEETGAIVAAMTTSIPEAPGSGRNWDYRYCWLRDAFFVVRALNSLSEVGTMEDYMRWLTNVVVQAQDGHIQPLYGIGLERELPESVLDHLGGYRNMGPVRVGNQAQEHFQHDVYGNVVLGAAQAFHDHRLLHRGGLTEFHRLEDVGEQAVRVFGTPDAGMWELRTRARVHTSSALMSWAACDRLAKIATKLEHPQRAAYWTEHADRMKQRILTESWSESRQAFAESFGGNVLDASVLLMAEV
;
A
#
# COMPACT_ATOMS: atom_id res chain seq x y z
N ARG A 1 -20.76 17.58 -0.90
CA ARG A 1 -20.46 18.22 0.41
C ARG A 1 -18.95 18.17 0.62
N PHE A 2 -18.37 19.16 1.27
CA PHE A 2 -16.93 19.25 1.55
C PHE A 2 -16.60 18.94 3.01
N ASN A 3 -15.31 18.82 3.32
CA ASN A 3 -14.78 18.55 4.67
C ASN A 3 -15.53 17.41 5.37
N TRP A 4 -15.38 16.19 4.86
CA TRP A 4 -16.01 14.98 5.43
C TRP A 4 -17.53 15.07 5.60
N GLY A 5 -18.21 15.81 4.72
CA GLY A 5 -19.67 15.96 4.75
C GLY A 5 -20.19 17.08 5.67
N ARG A 6 -19.31 17.82 6.37
CA ARG A 6 -19.71 18.91 7.26
C ARG A 6 -20.21 20.12 6.50
N ILE A 7 -19.53 20.49 5.42
CA ILE A 7 -19.76 21.74 4.72
C ILE A 7 -20.66 21.50 3.50
N LYS A 8 -21.78 22.22 3.45
CA LYS A 8 -22.59 22.31 2.24
C LYS A 8 -21.90 23.29 1.28
N PRO A 9 -21.67 22.91 0.02
CA PRO A 9 -21.04 23.81 -0.93
C PRO A 9 -21.98 24.97 -1.26
N GLN A 10 -21.42 26.13 -1.57
CA GLN A 10 -22.16 27.13 -2.34
C GLN A 10 -22.28 26.61 -3.78
N MET A 11 -23.47 26.71 -4.36
CA MET A 11 -23.72 26.24 -5.72
C MET A 11 -23.95 27.42 -6.66
N THR A 12 -23.31 27.37 -7.82
CA THR A 12 -23.64 28.22 -8.97
C THR A 12 -23.87 27.34 -10.20
N ARG A 13 -24.58 27.83 -11.22
CA ARG A 13 -24.86 27.05 -12.42
C ARG A 13 -24.73 27.88 -13.70
N GLY A 14 -24.26 27.23 -14.75
CA GLY A 14 -24.39 27.69 -16.12
C GLY A 14 -25.55 27.00 -16.84
N SER A 15 -25.53 27.03 -18.16
CA SER A 15 -26.49 26.32 -19.02
C SER A 15 -26.26 24.81 -19.06
N SER A 16 -25.00 24.36 -18.92
CA SER A 16 -24.57 22.97 -19.06
C SER A 16 -23.77 22.41 -17.88
N HIS A 17 -23.58 23.21 -16.82
CA HIS A 17 -22.78 22.79 -15.68
C HIS A 17 -23.27 23.38 -14.34
N VAL A 18 -22.83 22.76 -13.25
CA VAL A 18 -22.99 23.19 -11.86
C VAL A 18 -21.61 23.28 -11.23
N ARG A 19 -21.33 24.34 -10.49
CA ARG A 19 -20.12 24.49 -9.68
C ARG A 19 -20.47 24.32 -8.21
N TYR A 20 -19.69 23.50 -7.52
CA TYR A 20 -19.73 23.29 -6.08
C TYR A 20 -18.50 23.97 -5.48
N ILE A 21 -18.70 25.12 -4.86
CA ILE A 21 -17.64 25.96 -4.32
C ILE A 21 -17.43 25.58 -2.85
N GLY A 22 -16.24 25.06 -2.54
CA GLY A 22 -15.72 24.84 -1.19
C GLY A 22 -14.72 25.91 -0.80
N GLU A 23 -14.10 25.74 0.36
CA GLU A 23 -13.07 26.67 0.88
C GLU A 23 -11.77 26.56 0.07
N ASP A 24 -11.23 25.35 -0.07
CA ASP A 24 -9.95 25.10 -0.76
C ASP A 24 -10.12 24.54 -2.18
N LEU A 25 -11.31 24.08 -2.52
CA LEU A 25 -11.58 23.36 -3.78
C LEU A 25 -12.92 23.76 -4.37
N THR A 26 -12.92 24.10 -5.65
CA THR A 26 -14.14 24.21 -6.45
C THR A 26 -14.22 23.03 -7.41
N LEU A 27 -15.34 22.30 -7.36
CA LEU A 27 -15.63 21.21 -8.28
C LEU A 27 -16.67 21.66 -9.29
N ARG A 28 -16.51 21.24 -10.55
CA ARG A 28 -17.51 21.44 -11.60
C ARG A 28 -18.06 20.10 -12.06
N MET A 29 -19.39 20.02 -12.14
CA MET A 29 -20.10 18.96 -12.83
C MET A 29 -20.67 19.50 -14.14
N THR A 30 -20.20 18.97 -15.27
CA THR A 30 -20.75 19.25 -16.60
C THR A 30 -21.63 18.08 -17.05
N THR A 31 -22.81 18.37 -17.61
CA THR A 31 -23.78 17.33 -18.02
C THR A 31 -24.70 17.79 -19.14
N ASP A 32 -25.20 16.83 -19.92
CA ASP A 32 -26.25 16.98 -20.92
C ASP A 32 -27.63 16.56 -20.40
N ALA A 33 -27.74 16.22 -19.10
CA ALA A 33 -29.00 16.01 -18.41
C ALA A 33 -29.69 17.35 -18.09
N PRO A 34 -31.03 17.38 -17.96
CA PRO A 34 -31.74 18.59 -17.56
C PRO A 34 -31.30 19.06 -16.17
N LEU A 35 -30.49 20.13 -16.10
CA LEU A 35 -29.95 20.64 -14.83
C LEU A 35 -31.04 21.00 -13.82
N ALA A 36 -32.21 21.46 -14.27
CA ALA A 36 -33.33 21.73 -13.39
C ALA A 36 -33.79 20.48 -12.63
N TYR A 37 -33.82 19.32 -13.29
CA TYR A 37 -34.19 18.05 -12.67
C TYR A 37 -33.09 17.52 -11.78
N VAL A 38 -31.84 17.56 -12.23
CA VAL A 38 -30.67 17.12 -11.44
C VAL A 38 -30.57 17.91 -10.14
N LEU A 39 -30.66 19.25 -10.21
CA LEU A 39 -30.55 20.11 -9.02
C LEU A 39 -31.75 20.01 -8.08
N SER A 40 -32.94 19.71 -8.61
CA SER A 40 -34.17 19.57 -7.82
C SER A 40 -34.42 18.13 -7.35
N ASN A 41 -33.53 17.18 -7.67
CA ASN A 41 -33.72 15.75 -7.47
C ASN A 41 -35.05 15.23 -8.06
N THR A 42 -35.48 15.80 -9.19
CA THR A 42 -36.71 15.40 -9.88
C THR A 42 -36.45 14.09 -10.63
N PRO A 43 -37.20 13.01 -10.38
CA PRO A 43 -37.13 11.81 -11.21
C PRO A 43 -37.57 12.10 -12.65
N PHE A 44 -36.87 11.56 -13.64
CA PHE A 44 -37.22 11.68 -15.05
C PHE A 44 -36.89 10.39 -15.81
N LEU A 45 -37.53 10.19 -16.96
CA LEU A 45 -37.31 9.02 -17.79
C LEU A 45 -35.93 9.07 -18.45
N VAL A 46 -35.17 7.97 -18.36
CA VAL A 46 -33.89 7.82 -19.06
C VAL A 46 -34.16 7.27 -20.46
N THR A 47 -34.29 8.17 -21.46
CA THR A 47 -34.61 7.80 -22.85
C THR A 47 -33.39 7.72 -23.77
N ARG A 48 -32.23 8.16 -23.28
CA ARG A 48 -30.92 8.10 -23.94
C ARG A 48 -29.82 8.05 -22.88
N ASN A 49 -28.58 7.92 -23.31
CA ASN A 49 -27.44 8.08 -22.41
C ASN A 49 -27.36 9.53 -21.92
N TYR A 50 -27.04 9.69 -20.65
CA TYR A 50 -26.74 10.98 -20.02
C TYR A 50 -25.33 10.92 -19.44
N ASN A 51 -24.59 11.98 -19.65
CA ASN A 51 -23.17 12.06 -19.35
C ASN A 51 -22.94 13.04 -18.21
N PHE A 52 -22.10 12.66 -17.27
CA PHE A 52 -21.75 13.47 -16.11
C PHE A 52 -20.24 13.44 -15.93
N ILE A 53 -19.60 14.61 -16.01
CA ILE A 53 -18.17 14.76 -15.75
C ILE A 53 -18.02 15.65 -14.54
N LEU A 54 -17.43 15.12 -13.46
CA LEU A 54 -17.13 15.84 -12.23
C LEU A 54 -15.61 15.96 -12.08
N GLY A 55 -15.11 17.18 -11.94
CA GLY A 55 -13.67 17.42 -11.76
C GLY A 55 -13.37 18.82 -11.25
N PRO A 56 -12.10 19.27 -11.36
CA PRO A 56 -11.72 20.67 -11.15
C PRO A 56 -12.59 21.63 -11.98
N ASP A 57 -12.64 22.90 -11.58
CA ASP A 57 -13.49 23.91 -12.20
C ASP A 57 -12.97 24.41 -13.56
N GLU A 58 -12.90 23.49 -14.52
CA GLU A 58 -12.33 23.69 -15.85
C GLU A 58 -13.42 23.57 -16.93
N THR A 59 -13.29 24.33 -18.01
CA THR A 59 -14.21 24.26 -19.14
C THR A 59 -13.77 23.15 -20.08
N LEU A 60 -14.70 22.28 -20.46
CA LEU A 60 -14.43 21.23 -21.44
C LEU A 60 -14.16 21.86 -22.81
N ALA A 61 -13.15 21.34 -23.51
CA ALA A 61 -12.84 21.76 -24.88
C ALA A 61 -13.90 21.30 -25.89
N HIS A 62 -14.53 20.14 -25.62
CA HIS A 62 -15.54 19.51 -26.46
C HIS A 62 -16.87 19.34 -25.73
N GLY A 63 -17.88 18.82 -26.43
CA GLY A 63 -19.16 18.45 -25.82
C GLY A 63 -18.98 17.40 -24.73
N VAL A 64 -19.87 17.40 -23.73
CA VAL A 64 -19.79 16.46 -22.59
C VAL A 64 -19.95 15.00 -23.02
N GLU A 65 -20.78 14.72 -24.03
CA GLU A 65 -20.96 13.37 -24.58
C GLU A 65 -19.68 12.86 -25.24
N GLU A 66 -19.08 13.68 -26.11
CA GLU A 66 -17.81 13.38 -26.78
C GLU A 66 -16.69 13.16 -25.76
N THR A 67 -16.55 14.07 -24.80
CA THR A 67 -15.53 13.97 -23.74
C THR A 67 -15.71 12.71 -22.89
N ALA A 68 -16.95 12.40 -22.48
CA ALA A 68 -17.24 11.22 -21.66
C ALA A 68 -16.94 9.93 -22.43
N ARG A 69 -17.31 9.87 -23.71
CA ARG A 69 -17.03 8.74 -24.58
C ARG A 69 -15.52 8.55 -24.78
N ASP A 70 -14.78 9.62 -25.02
CA ASP A 70 -13.33 9.57 -25.19
C ASP A 70 -12.67 9.04 -23.90
N PHE A 71 -13.05 9.57 -22.74
CA PHE A 71 -12.53 9.10 -21.45
C PHE A 71 -12.86 7.63 -21.18
N GLU A 72 -14.07 7.18 -21.50
CA GLU A 72 -14.45 5.77 -21.38
C GLU A 72 -13.62 4.87 -22.30
N GLN A 73 -13.43 5.29 -23.56
CA GLN A 73 -12.67 4.54 -24.56
C GLN A 73 -11.18 4.46 -24.21
N GLU A 74 -10.57 5.56 -23.80
CA GLU A 74 -9.18 5.62 -23.37
C GLU A 74 -8.97 4.79 -22.11
N THR A 75 -9.83 4.92 -21.10
CA THR A 75 -9.76 4.12 -19.87
C THR A 75 -9.88 2.62 -20.18
N THR A 76 -10.83 2.24 -21.03
CA THR A 76 -11.02 0.84 -21.43
C THR A 76 -9.83 0.31 -22.21
N SER A 77 -9.27 1.12 -23.12
CA SER A 77 -8.13 0.75 -23.94
C SER A 77 -6.87 0.59 -23.09
N TYR A 78 -6.61 1.52 -22.16
CA TYR A 78 -5.52 1.43 -21.20
C TYR A 78 -5.55 0.10 -20.45
N TRP A 79 -6.67 -0.23 -19.79
CA TRP A 79 -6.76 -1.44 -18.98
C TRP A 79 -6.67 -2.72 -19.80
N ARG A 80 -7.25 -2.75 -21.01
CA ARG A 80 -7.13 -3.90 -21.93
C ARG A 80 -5.69 -4.08 -22.40
N ILE A 81 -5.00 -3.01 -22.77
CA ILE A 81 -3.61 -3.06 -23.23
C ILE A 81 -2.68 -3.46 -22.08
N TRP A 82 -2.90 -2.91 -20.90
CA TRP A 82 -2.13 -3.22 -19.69
C TRP A 82 -2.32 -4.69 -19.29
N SER A 83 -3.57 -5.16 -19.16
CA SER A 83 -3.85 -6.55 -18.77
C SER A 83 -3.35 -7.57 -19.80
N ARG A 84 -3.31 -7.21 -21.10
CA ARG A 84 -2.77 -8.05 -22.17
C ARG A 84 -1.28 -8.39 -21.99
N ARG A 85 -0.53 -7.57 -21.25
CA ARG A 85 0.92 -7.77 -21.01
C ARG A 85 1.21 -8.70 -19.83
N LEU A 86 0.20 -9.03 -19.03
CA LEU A 86 0.35 -9.86 -17.85
C LEU A 86 0.55 -11.34 -18.22
N ALA A 87 1.43 -12.01 -17.48
CA ALA A 87 1.59 -13.45 -17.49
C ALA A 87 0.50 -14.11 -16.62
N VAL A 88 -0.73 -14.12 -17.13
CA VAL A 88 -1.90 -14.66 -16.40
C VAL A 88 -1.90 -16.21 -16.45
N PRO A 89 -2.15 -16.91 -15.33
CA PRO A 89 -2.27 -18.37 -15.33
C PRO A 89 -3.47 -18.86 -16.14
N ARG A 90 -3.47 -20.15 -16.53
CA ARG A 90 -4.55 -20.74 -17.33
C ARG A 90 -5.90 -20.72 -16.60
N GLU A 91 -5.88 -21.03 -15.30
CA GLU A 91 -7.07 -21.11 -14.45
C GLU A 91 -7.33 -19.76 -13.76
N TRP A 92 -8.61 -19.47 -13.48
CA TRP A 92 -9.05 -18.30 -12.72
C TRP A 92 -8.65 -16.94 -13.32
N GLN A 93 -8.50 -16.85 -14.65
CA GLN A 93 -8.05 -15.63 -15.34
C GLN A 93 -8.84 -14.38 -14.94
N ASP A 94 -10.18 -14.45 -14.94
CA ASP A 94 -11.02 -13.29 -14.58
C ASP A 94 -10.75 -12.77 -13.17
N ALA A 95 -10.55 -13.68 -12.21
CA ALA A 95 -10.24 -13.32 -10.83
C ALA A 95 -8.83 -12.73 -10.71
N VAL A 96 -7.83 -13.31 -11.37
CA VAL A 96 -6.45 -12.83 -11.36
C VAL A 96 -6.35 -11.45 -12.02
N ILE A 97 -6.97 -11.27 -13.19
CA ILE A 97 -6.98 -9.99 -13.91
C ILE A 97 -7.66 -8.92 -13.06
N ARG A 98 -8.83 -9.23 -12.45
CA ARG A 98 -9.51 -8.28 -11.57
C ARG A 98 -8.64 -7.89 -10.39
N ALA A 99 -8.02 -8.86 -9.71
CA ALA A 99 -7.12 -8.60 -8.59
C ALA A 99 -5.93 -7.73 -9.01
N ALA A 100 -5.28 -8.06 -10.14
CA ALA A 100 -4.16 -7.29 -10.66
C ALA A 100 -4.54 -5.83 -10.96
N ILE A 101 -5.70 -5.59 -11.59
CA ILE A 101 -6.23 -4.24 -11.83
C ILE A 101 -6.45 -3.50 -10.50
N THR A 102 -7.06 -4.16 -9.50
CA THR A 102 -7.27 -3.55 -8.18
C THR A 102 -5.97 -3.18 -7.48
N LEU A 103 -4.97 -4.05 -7.54
CA LEU A 103 -3.63 -3.79 -7.02
C LEU A 103 -2.96 -2.62 -7.75
N LYS A 104 -3.03 -2.58 -9.09
CA LYS A 104 -2.49 -1.47 -9.88
C LYS A 104 -3.18 -0.14 -9.58
N MET A 105 -4.50 -0.14 -9.37
CA MET A 105 -5.25 1.07 -8.97
C MET A 105 -4.85 1.60 -7.58
N SER A 106 -4.17 0.80 -6.76
CA SER A 106 -3.69 1.22 -5.43
C SER A 106 -2.36 1.98 -5.51
N LEU A 107 -1.71 2.00 -6.68
CA LEU A 107 -0.52 2.80 -6.93
C LEU A 107 -0.89 4.27 -7.19
N TYR A 108 -0.25 5.18 -6.46
CA TYR A 108 -0.22 6.59 -6.76
C TYR A 108 0.96 6.90 -7.69
N GLU A 109 0.70 7.00 -8.99
CA GLU A 109 1.73 7.04 -10.03
C GLU A 109 2.73 8.20 -9.88
N GLU A 110 2.28 9.36 -9.37
CA GLU A 110 3.15 10.54 -9.22
C GLU A 110 4.35 10.28 -8.29
N THR A 111 4.13 9.61 -7.16
CA THR A 111 5.20 9.34 -6.17
C THR A 111 5.70 7.91 -6.20
N GLY A 112 4.85 6.96 -6.62
CA GLY A 112 5.08 5.52 -6.54
C GLY A 112 4.57 4.86 -5.25
N ALA A 113 3.91 5.60 -4.37
CA ALA A 113 3.31 5.05 -3.17
C ALA A 113 2.20 4.04 -3.51
N ILE A 114 2.08 2.95 -2.75
CA ILE A 114 1.00 1.96 -2.91
C ILE A 114 0.15 1.97 -1.65
N VAL A 115 -1.09 2.45 -1.74
CA VAL A 115 -1.98 2.49 -0.57
C VAL A 115 -2.44 1.08 -0.19
N ALA A 116 -2.59 0.83 1.10
CA ALA A 116 -3.09 -0.46 1.58
C ALA A 116 -4.54 -0.73 1.11
N ALA A 117 -5.39 0.31 1.12
CA ALA A 117 -6.69 0.29 0.45
C ALA A 117 -7.23 1.71 0.16
N MET A 118 -8.02 1.85 -0.90
CA MET A 118 -8.75 3.09 -1.24
C MET A 118 -9.98 3.33 -0.34
N THR A 119 -9.92 2.92 0.93
CA THR A 119 -11.05 3.00 1.86
C THR A 119 -10.60 3.49 3.23
N THR A 120 -11.53 4.08 3.96
CA THR A 120 -11.36 4.42 5.37
C THR A 120 -12.56 3.93 6.17
N SER A 121 -12.29 3.47 7.39
CA SER A 121 -13.28 3.16 8.42
C SER A 121 -14.29 2.08 8.05
N ILE A 122 -13.92 1.16 7.15
CA ILE A 122 -14.65 -0.09 6.97
C ILE A 122 -14.25 -1.04 8.12
N PRO A 123 -15.21 -1.62 8.85
CA PRO A 123 -14.90 -2.45 10.01
C PRO A 123 -14.22 -3.75 9.59
N GLU A 124 -13.12 -4.10 10.27
CA GLU A 124 -12.47 -5.41 10.12
C GLU A 124 -13.40 -6.57 10.46
N ALA A 125 -14.27 -6.36 11.46
CA ALA A 125 -15.31 -7.29 11.87
C ALA A 125 -16.54 -6.53 12.39
N PRO A 126 -17.77 -7.05 12.19
CA PRO A 126 -18.99 -6.40 12.65
C PRO A 126 -18.95 -6.02 14.14
N GLY A 127 -19.25 -4.76 14.46
CA GLY A 127 -19.33 -4.27 15.84
C GLY A 127 -18.02 -4.22 16.63
N SER A 128 -16.87 -4.49 16.00
CA SER A 128 -15.57 -4.54 16.69
C SER A 128 -15.00 -3.16 17.06
N GLY A 129 -15.46 -2.09 16.40
CA GLY A 129 -14.88 -0.75 16.52
C GLY A 129 -13.47 -0.61 15.92
N ARG A 130 -12.95 -1.67 15.28
CA ARG A 130 -11.69 -1.70 14.55
C ARG A 130 -11.92 -1.22 13.11
N ASN A 131 -11.95 0.11 13.00
CA ASN A 131 -12.25 0.84 11.78
C ASN A 131 -11.08 1.79 11.54
N TRP A 132 -10.26 1.52 10.54
CA TRP A 132 -9.02 2.27 10.30
C TRP A 132 -9.02 2.96 8.95
N ASP A 133 -8.22 4.00 8.82
CA ASP A 133 -7.93 4.63 7.54
C ASP A 133 -6.79 3.87 6.86
N TYR A 134 -7.07 3.26 5.71
CA TYR A 134 -6.12 2.42 4.96
C TYR A 134 -5.55 3.15 3.73
N ARG A 135 -5.83 4.44 3.56
CA ARG A 135 -5.40 5.23 2.39
C ARG A 135 -3.94 5.68 2.46
N TYR A 136 -3.12 4.98 3.24
CA TYR A 136 -1.70 5.23 3.45
C TYR A 136 -0.87 4.08 2.90
N CYS A 137 0.41 4.33 2.67
CA CYS A 137 1.35 3.35 2.14
C CYS A 137 2.06 2.63 3.29
N TRP A 138 1.63 1.41 3.61
CA TRP A 138 2.37 0.50 4.48
C TRP A 138 3.47 -0.19 3.70
N LEU A 139 4.67 -0.25 4.27
CA LEU A 139 5.83 -0.90 3.63
C LEU A 139 5.58 -2.39 3.40
N ARG A 140 4.91 -3.05 4.36
CA ARG A 140 4.53 -4.46 4.27
C ARG A 140 3.54 -4.72 3.14
N ASP A 141 2.45 -3.95 3.11
CA ASP A 141 1.37 -4.12 2.14
C ASP A 141 1.88 -3.84 0.72
N ALA A 142 2.64 -2.76 0.53
CA ALA A 142 3.26 -2.42 -0.74
C ALA A 142 4.22 -3.51 -1.23
N PHE A 143 5.01 -4.13 -0.33
CA PHE A 143 5.83 -5.29 -0.67
C PHE A 143 4.99 -6.45 -1.22
N PHE A 144 3.88 -6.79 -0.59
CA PHE A 144 3.00 -7.86 -1.08
C PHE A 144 2.35 -7.52 -2.43
N VAL A 145 1.97 -6.25 -2.66
CA VAL A 145 1.45 -5.80 -3.96
C VAL A 145 2.49 -5.96 -5.06
N VAL A 146 3.71 -5.45 -4.82
CA VAL A 146 4.82 -5.57 -5.79
C VAL A 146 5.14 -7.02 -6.08
N ARG A 147 5.21 -7.87 -5.05
CA ARG A 147 5.45 -9.30 -5.21
C ARG A 147 4.37 -9.97 -6.08
N ALA A 148 3.10 -9.67 -5.81
CA ALA A 148 1.98 -10.22 -6.58
C ALA A 148 2.02 -9.77 -8.05
N LEU A 149 2.22 -8.49 -8.32
CA LEU A 149 2.29 -7.95 -9.68
C LEU A 149 3.52 -8.45 -10.46
N ASN A 150 4.68 -8.57 -9.80
CA ASN A 150 5.88 -9.15 -10.39
C ASN A 150 5.67 -10.61 -10.81
N SER A 151 4.90 -11.39 -10.03
CA SER A 151 4.57 -12.78 -10.40
C SER A 151 3.76 -12.88 -11.70
N LEU A 152 3.07 -11.80 -12.07
CA LEU A 152 2.32 -11.65 -13.32
C LEU A 152 3.15 -10.93 -14.40
N SER A 153 4.47 -10.81 -14.24
CA SER A 153 5.38 -10.10 -15.14
C SER A 153 5.10 -8.60 -15.32
N GLU A 154 4.38 -7.98 -14.39
CA GLU A 154 4.19 -6.53 -14.34
C GLU A 154 5.29 -5.91 -13.47
N VAL A 155 6.26 -5.25 -14.10
CA VAL A 155 7.45 -4.69 -13.43
C VAL A 155 7.41 -3.17 -13.31
N GLY A 156 6.50 -2.48 -14.01
CA GLY A 156 6.44 -1.02 -14.01
C GLY A 156 6.06 -0.48 -12.63
N THR A 157 5.06 -1.09 -11.98
CA THR A 157 4.67 -0.72 -10.61
C THR A 157 5.81 -0.91 -9.60
N MET A 158 6.68 -1.90 -9.82
CA MET A 158 7.85 -2.10 -8.97
C MET A 158 8.83 -0.92 -9.10
N GLU A 159 9.14 -0.46 -10.32
CA GLU A 159 10.07 0.68 -10.51
C GLU A 159 9.57 1.95 -9.82
N ASP A 160 8.27 2.25 -9.96
CA ASP A 160 7.66 3.40 -9.28
C ASP A 160 7.75 3.26 -7.75
N TYR A 161 7.41 2.08 -7.22
CA TYR A 161 7.52 1.82 -5.78
C TYR A 161 8.97 1.90 -5.29
N MET A 162 9.94 1.43 -6.07
CA MET A 162 11.35 1.49 -5.70
C MET A 162 11.87 2.93 -5.58
N ARG A 163 11.41 3.83 -6.44
CA ARG A 163 11.68 5.27 -6.32
C ARG A 163 11.13 5.82 -5.01
N TRP A 164 9.88 5.49 -4.68
CA TRP A 164 9.24 5.91 -3.43
C TRP A 164 9.98 5.36 -2.20
N LEU A 165 10.27 4.06 -2.19
CA LEU A 165 10.96 3.35 -1.11
C LEU A 165 12.36 3.90 -0.85
N THR A 166 13.09 4.26 -1.92
CA THR A 166 14.41 4.87 -1.78
C THR A 166 14.34 6.20 -1.03
N ASN A 167 13.30 7.01 -1.28
CA ASN A 167 13.10 8.26 -0.55
C ASN A 167 12.78 8.02 0.93
N VAL A 168 11.99 6.97 1.25
CA VAL A 168 11.76 6.55 2.65
C VAL A 168 13.07 6.25 3.36
N VAL A 169 13.93 5.42 2.75
CA VAL A 169 15.22 5.03 3.33
C VAL A 169 16.14 6.23 3.53
N VAL A 170 16.21 7.14 2.54
CA VAL A 170 17.05 8.35 2.62
C VAL A 170 16.58 9.32 3.71
N GLN A 171 15.26 9.39 3.96
CA GLN A 171 14.69 10.27 4.99
C GLN A 171 14.78 9.73 6.42
N ALA A 172 15.02 8.42 6.59
CA ALA A 172 15.14 7.75 7.89
C ALA A 172 16.52 8.00 8.57
N GLN A 173 16.92 9.26 8.70
CA GLN A 173 18.23 9.68 9.25
C GLN A 173 18.39 9.36 10.74
N ASP A 174 17.28 9.20 11.47
CA ASP A 174 17.23 8.77 12.88
C ASP A 174 17.38 7.24 13.03
N GLY A 175 17.48 6.50 11.93
CA GLY A 175 17.58 5.05 11.89
C GLY A 175 16.26 4.32 12.12
N HIS A 176 15.14 5.03 12.30
CA HIS A 176 13.82 4.42 12.46
C HIS A 176 12.98 4.60 11.20
N ILE A 177 12.58 3.48 10.60
CA ILE A 177 11.62 3.45 9.51
C ILE A 177 10.23 3.22 10.11
N GLN A 178 9.29 4.13 9.82
CA GLN A 178 7.90 4.01 10.25
C GLN A 178 7.19 2.91 9.46
N PRO A 179 6.17 2.26 10.02
CA PRO A 179 5.44 1.20 9.32
C PRO A 179 4.71 1.67 8.07
N LEU A 180 4.25 2.93 8.10
CA LEU A 180 3.49 3.55 7.03
C LEU A 180 3.78 5.04 6.90
N TYR A 181 3.44 5.56 5.72
CA TYR A 181 3.58 6.97 5.35
C TYR A 181 2.39 7.43 4.52
N GLY A 182 2.17 8.73 4.44
CA GLY A 182 1.30 9.32 3.44
C GLY A 182 1.81 9.09 2.01
N ILE A 183 0.94 9.28 1.03
CA ILE A 183 1.29 9.08 -0.40
C ILE A 183 2.40 10.03 -0.86
N GLY A 184 2.52 11.20 -0.22
CA GLY A 184 3.59 12.18 -0.40
C GLY A 184 4.73 12.07 0.60
N LEU A 185 4.88 10.92 1.29
CA LEU A 185 5.86 10.68 2.38
C LEU A 185 5.59 11.47 3.67
N GLU A 186 4.35 11.92 3.88
CA GLU A 186 3.95 12.51 5.15
C GLU A 186 4.20 11.52 6.29
N ARG A 187 5.02 11.93 7.26
CA ARG A 187 5.34 11.13 8.45
C ARG A 187 4.24 11.22 9.50
N GLU A 188 3.70 12.42 9.72
CA GLU A 188 2.66 12.68 10.70
C GLU A 188 1.27 12.38 10.14
N LEU A 189 0.61 11.37 10.68
CA LEU A 189 -0.71 10.90 10.27
C LEU A 189 -1.70 10.96 11.44
N PRO A 190 -2.02 12.16 11.97
CA PRO A 190 -2.80 12.32 13.19
C PRO A 190 -4.18 11.66 13.07
N GLU A 191 -4.45 10.72 13.97
CA GLU A 191 -5.73 10.02 14.04
C GLU A 191 -6.80 10.90 14.70
N SER A 192 -7.97 10.98 14.10
CA SER A 192 -9.14 11.66 14.68
C SER A 192 -10.44 10.93 14.35
N VAL A 193 -11.42 11.05 15.25
CA VAL A 193 -12.75 10.47 15.08
C VAL A 193 -13.72 11.53 14.55
N LEU A 194 -14.54 11.14 13.57
CA LEU A 194 -15.58 11.96 12.97
C LEU A 194 -16.96 11.58 13.55
N ASP A 195 -17.29 12.14 14.71
CA ASP A 195 -18.52 11.79 15.47
C ASP A 195 -19.84 12.07 14.73
N HIS A 196 -19.81 12.92 13.70
CA HIS A 196 -20.98 13.26 12.89
C HIS A 196 -21.32 12.22 11.80
N LEU A 197 -20.49 11.19 11.63
CA LEU A 197 -20.69 10.12 10.64
C LEU A 197 -21.00 8.80 11.34
N GLY A 198 -22.09 8.14 10.92
CA GLY A 198 -22.49 6.83 11.48
C GLY A 198 -21.57 5.66 11.12
N GLY A 199 -20.70 5.81 10.11
CA GLY A 199 -19.83 4.75 9.61
C GLY A 199 -20.52 3.75 8.68
N TYR A 200 -19.75 2.78 8.18
CA TYR A 200 -20.24 1.78 7.23
C TYR A 200 -21.39 0.98 7.83
N ARG A 201 -22.59 1.05 7.23
CA ARG A 201 -23.82 0.42 7.76
C ARG A 201 -24.08 0.76 9.24
N ASN A 202 -23.82 2.01 9.64
CA ASN A 202 -23.93 2.50 11.02
C ASN A 202 -22.95 1.85 12.02
N MET A 203 -21.87 1.22 11.55
CA MET A 203 -20.79 0.72 12.39
C MET A 203 -19.68 1.76 12.50
N GLY A 204 -19.74 2.57 13.56
CA GLY A 204 -18.68 3.50 13.94
C GLY A 204 -17.57 2.85 14.79
N PRO A 205 -16.54 3.63 15.15
CA PRO A 205 -16.34 5.05 14.79
C PRO A 205 -15.79 5.22 13.36
N VAL A 206 -15.96 6.41 12.78
CA VAL A 206 -15.24 6.80 11.57
C VAL A 206 -13.95 7.50 11.97
N ARG A 207 -12.81 6.93 11.58
CA ARG A 207 -11.47 7.46 11.81
C ARG A 207 -10.87 8.02 10.52
N VAL A 208 -10.08 9.07 10.67
CA VAL A 208 -9.19 9.59 9.61
C VAL A 208 -7.82 9.78 10.22
N GLY A 209 -6.76 9.55 9.46
CA GLY A 209 -5.43 9.35 10.06
C GLY A 209 -5.25 7.92 10.56
N ASN A 210 -4.03 7.60 10.99
CA ASN A 210 -3.74 6.28 11.50
C ASN A 210 -2.57 6.33 12.49
N GLN A 211 -2.84 5.93 13.74
CA GLN A 211 -1.83 5.98 14.80
C GLN A 211 -0.66 4.99 14.60
N ALA A 212 -0.77 4.01 13.71
CA ALA A 212 0.29 3.03 13.49
C ALA A 212 1.64 3.65 13.05
N GLN A 213 1.65 4.91 12.61
CA GLN A 213 2.87 5.68 12.32
C GLN A 213 3.81 5.83 13.54
N GLU A 214 3.28 5.69 14.76
CA GLU A 214 4.00 5.78 16.03
C GLU A 214 4.56 4.42 16.49
N HIS A 215 4.18 3.32 15.83
CA HIS A 215 4.56 1.98 16.26
C HIS A 215 5.96 1.60 15.79
N PHE A 216 6.71 0.94 16.67
CA PHE A 216 7.91 0.21 16.29
C PHE A 216 7.51 -1.18 15.79
N GLN A 217 7.68 -1.40 14.48
CA GLN A 217 7.53 -2.71 13.83
C GLN A 217 8.87 -3.10 13.20
N HIS A 218 9.43 -4.23 13.59
CA HIS A 218 10.77 -4.63 13.12
C HIS A 218 10.73 -5.38 11.79
N ASP A 219 9.55 -5.81 11.32
CA ASP A 219 9.37 -6.44 10.02
C ASP A 219 9.61 -5.49 8.84
N VAL A 220 9.44 -4.18 9.05
CA VAL A 220 9.61 -3.13 8.03
C VAL A 220 10.97 -3.18 7.35
N TYR A 221 12.05 -3.47 8.08
CA TYR A 221 13.39 -3.52 7.52
C TYR A 221 13.53 -4.67 6.51
N GLY A 222 12.92 -5.82 6.81
CA GLY A 222 12.80 -6.92 5.85
C GLY A 222 11.95 -6.55 4.65
N ASN A 223 10.79 -5.93 4.86
CA ASN A 223 9.90 -5.51 3.77
C ASN A 223 10.60 -4.57 2.77
N VAL A 224 11.42 -3.64 3.29
CA VAL A 224 12.24 -2.72 2.47
C VAL A 224 13.25 -3.50 1.63
N VAL A 225 14.09 -4.34 2.26
CA VAL A 225 15.15 -5.06 1.55
C VAL A 225 14.58 -6.07 0.56
N LEU A 226 13.53 -6.82 0.93
CA LEU A 226 12.90 -7.79 0.05
C LEU A 226 12.19 -7.11 -1.13
N GLY A 227 11.50 -6.00 -0.88
CA GLY A 227 10.89 -5.19 -1.94
C GLY A 227 11.93 -4.69 -2.95
N ALA A 228 13.13 -4.36 -2.46
CA ALA A 228 14.23 -3.86 -3.27
C ALA A 228 15.05 -4.93 -3.99
N ALA A 229 15.10 -6.15 -3.47
CA ALA A 229 16.05 -7.16 -3.93
C ALA A 229 15.92 -7.47 -5.43
N GLN A 230 14.70 -7.54 -5.96
CA GLN A 230 14.44 -7.82 -7.37
C GLN A 230 15.10 -6.79 -8.30
N ALA A 231 15.28 -5.53 -7.85
CA ALA A 231 15.85 -4.46 -8.65
C ALA A 231 17.31 -4.71 -9.09
N PHE A 232 18.03 -5.60 -8.38
CA PHE A 232 19.41 -5.97 -8.69
C PHE A 232 19.51 -7.13 -9.70
N HIS A 233 18.44 -7.91 -9.83
CA HIS A 233 18.42 -9.16 -10.61
C HIS A 233 17.63 -9.02 -11.92
N ASP A 234 16.57 -8.21 -11.96
CA ASP A 234 15.71 -8.10 -13.13
C ASP A 234 16.32 -7.17 -14.19
N HIS A 235 16.60 -7.72 -15.37
CA HIS A 235 17.21 -6.98 -16.48
C HIS A 235 16.19 -6.19 -17.31
N ARG A 236 14.88 -6.33 -17.03
CA ARG A 236 13.82 -5.59 -17.73
C ARG A 236 13.63 -4.16 -17.21
N LEU A 237 14.14 -3.87 -16.01
CA LEU A 237 14.03 -2.56 -15.39
C LEU A 237 14.93 -1.54 -16.09
N LEU A 238 14.43 -0.34 -16.25
CA LEU A 238 15.16 0.80 -16.77
C LEU A 238 16.14 1.35 -15.73
N HIS A 239 15.75 1.30 -14.45
CA HIS A 239 16.56 1.75 -13.33
C HIS A 239 16.89 0.58 -12.39
N ARG A 240 17.99 -0.10 -12.68
CA ARG A 240 18.47 -1.24 -11.90
C ARG A 240 19.22 -0.78 -10.66
N GLY A 241 19.13 -1.57 -9.59
CA GLY A 241 19.91 -1.36 -8.36
C GLY A 241 21.40 -1.54 -8.62
N GLY A 242 22.21 -0.60 -8.14
CA GLY A 242 23.66 -0.62 -8.20
C GLY A 242 24.30 -0.54 -6.80
N LEU A 243 25.61 -0.27 -6.77
CA LEU A 243 26.36 -0.25 -5.52
C LEU A 243 25.85 0.82 -4.53
N THR A 244 25.42 1.98 -5.04
CA THR A 244 24.85 3.06 -4.22
C THR A 244 23.57 2.62 -3.52
N GLU A 245 22.65 1.98 -4.24
CA GLU A 245 21.41 1.46 -3.68
C GLU A 245 21.70 0.32 -2.71
N PHE A 246 22.67 -0.54 -3.01
CA PHE A 246 23.10 -1.60 -2.11
C PHE A 246 23.57 -1.05 -0.77
N HIS A 247 24.47 -0.07 -0.73
CA HIS A 247 24.94 0.53 0.53
C HIS A 247 23.79 1.12 1.36
N ARG A 248 22.79 1.76 0.72
CA ARG A 248 21.60 2.24 1.45
C ARG A 248 20.79 1.10 2.06
N LEU A 249 20.66 -0.02 1.36
CA LEU A 249 20.01 -1.22 1.91
C LEU A 249 20.84 -1.89 3.00
N GLU A 250 22.16 -1.75 2.97
CA GLU A 250 23.03 -2.21 4.05
C GLU A 250 22.71 -1.46 5.36
N ASP A 251 22.50 -0.14 5.31
CA ASP A 251 22.09 0.63 6.49
C ASP A 251 20.77 0.10 7.10
N VAL A 252 19.81 -0.27 6.24
CA VAL A 252 18.55 -0.91 6.63
C VAL A 252 18.80 -2.29 7.25
N GLY A 253 19.71 -3.07 6.66
CA GLY A 253 20.13 -4.38 7.17
C GLY A 253 20.80 -4.31 8.53
N GLU A 254 21.66 -3.31 8.76
CA GLU A 254 22.31 -3.10 10.06
C GLU A 254 21.29 -2.78 11.15
N GLN A 255 20.24 -2.02 10.80
CA GLN A 255 19.14 -1.78 11.72
C GLN A 255 18.34 -3.06 12.00
N ALA A 256 18.09 -3.90 10.99
CA ALA A 256 17.46 -5.21 11.17
C ALA A 256 18.29 -6.12 12.12
N VAL A 257 19.62 -6.12 11.98
CA VAL A 257 20.53 -6.84 12.88
C VAL A 257 20.44 -6.30 14.31
N ARG A 258 20.38 -4.99 14.47
CA ARG A 258 20.33 -4.32 15.77
C ARG A 258 19.06 -4.64 16.56
N VAL A 259 17.91 -4.66 15.88
CA VAL A 259 16.60 -4.87 16.54
C VAL A 259 16.22 -6.35 16.64
N PHE A 260 16.94 -7.25 15.97
CA PHE A 260 16.64 -8.69 15.97
C PHE A 260 16.55 -9.26 17.39
N GLY A 261 15.43 -9.94 17.67
CA GLY A 261 15.20 -10.57 18.97
C GLY A 261 14.75 -9.61 20.06
N THR A 262 14.40 -8.37 19.73
CA THR A 262 13.80 -7.41 20.68
C THR A 262 12.28 -7.29 20.45
N PRO A 263 11.48 -6.98 21.49
CA PRO A 263 10.03 -6.87 21.35
C PRO A 263 9.59 -5.71 20.46
N ASP A 264 8.56 -5.95 19.64
CA ASP A 264 7.91 -4.94 18.79
C ASP A 264 6.39 -5.13 18.76
N ALA A 265 5.66 -4.28 18.03
CA ALA A 265 4.21 -4.37 17.93
C ALA A 265 3.70 -5.52 17.03
N GLY A 266 4.58 -6.12 16.24
CA GLY A 266 4.25 -7.13 15.23
C GLY A 266 3.39 -6.60 14.08
N MET A 267 3.15 -7.42 13.06
CA MET A 267 2.43 -7.00 11.85
C MET A 267 0.94 -6.68 12.07
N TRP A 268 0.37 -7.17 13.17
CA TRP A 268 -1.04 -6.97 13.53
C TRP A 268 -1.29 -5.71 14.36
N GLU A 269 -0.23 -4.96 14.69
CA GLU A 269 -0.30 -3.62 15.29
C GLU A 269 -1.16 -3.58 16.56
N LEU A 270 -1.09 -4.63 17.37
CA LEU A 270 -1.88 -4.73 18.59
C LEU A 270 -1.39 -3.70 19.61
N ARG A 271 -2.13 -2.60 19.76
CA ARG A 271 -1.77 -1.41 20.56
C ARG A 271 -1.29 -1.67 22.01
N THR A 272 -1.53 -2.84 22.59
CA THR A 272 -1.21 -3.15 23.99
C THR A 272 -0.25 -4.33 24.17
N ARG A 273 0.35 -4.86 23.10
CA ARG A 273 1.22 -6.04 23.17
C ARG A 273 2.52 -5.77 22.42
N ALA A 274 3.63 -6.01 23.11
CA ALA A 274 4.95 -6.10 22.49
C ALA A 274 5.58 -7.45 22.82
N ARG A 275 6.04 -8.17 21.81
CA ARG A 275 6.72 -9.46 21.95
C ARG A 275 7.83 -9.58 20.92
N VAL A 276 8.74 -10.53 21.14
CA VAL A 276 9.68 -10.94 20.10
C VAL A 276 8.91 -11.79 19.09
N HIS A 277 8.24 -11.12 18.15
CA HIS A 277 7.37 -11.77 17.17
C HIS A 277 8.22 -12.58 16.18
N THR A 278 7.80 -13.82 15.93
CA THR A 278 8.50 -14.73 15.02
C THR A 278 8.51 -14.19 13.59
N SER A 279 7.42 -13.56 13.16
CA SER A 279 7.35 -12.90 11.85
C SER A 279 8.33 -11.73 11.73
N SER A 280 8.47 -10.91 12.77
CA SER A 280 9.41 -9.78 12.77
C SER A 280 10.85 -10.27 12.72
N ALA A 281 11.19 -11.29 13.52
CA ALA A 281 12.50 -11.94 13.49
C ALA A 281 12.81 -12.58 12.13
N LEU A 282 11.83 -13.24 11.51
CA LEU A 282 11.93 -13.80 10.16
C LEU A 282 12.27 -12.72 9.13
N MET A 283 11.60 -11.57 9.20
CA MET A 283 11.85 -10.48 8.25
C MET A 283 13.22 -9.82 8.45
N SER A 284 13.73 -9.74 9.68
CA SER A 284 15.12 -9.32 9.91
C SER A 284 16.14 -10.31 9.34
N TRP A 285 15.88 -11.62 9.48
CA TRP A 285 16.68 -12.67 8.83
C TRP A 285 16.66 -12.52 7.31
N ALA A 286 15.47 -12.34 6.74
CA ALA A 286 15.27 -12.23 5.32
C ALA A 286 16.00 -11.02 4.72
N ALA A 287 16.05 -9.89 5.44
CA ALA A 287 16.86 -8.74 5.05
C ALA A 287 18.34 -9.13 4.86
N CYS A 288 18.93 -9.81 5.86
CA CYS A 288 20.33 -10.24 5.79
C CYS A 288 20.56 -11.25 4.65
N ASP A 289 19.68 -12.24 4.50
CA ASP A 289 19.79 -13.23 3.43
C ASP A 289 19.73 -12.57 2.03
N ARG A 290 18.82 -11.61 1.82
CA ARG A 290 18.72 -10.90 0.54
C ARG A 290 19.92 -9.98 0.30
N LEU A 291 20.44 -9.31 1.32
CA LEU A 291 21.68 -8.52 1.20
C LEU A 291 22.88 -9.38 0.81
N ALA A 292 23.00 -10.60 1.35
CA ALA A 292 24.06 -11.54 0.95
C ALA A 292 23.96 -11.91 -0.55
N LYS A 293 22.74 -12.18 -1.03
CA LYS A 293 22.48 -12.52 -2.45
C LYS A 293 22.74 -11.34 -3.38
N ILE A 294 22.36 -10.13 -2.98
CA ILE A 294 22.65 -8.90 -3.73
C ILE A 294 24.16 -8.66 -3.78
N ALA A 295 24.86 -8.74 -2.65
CA ALA A 295 26.32 -8.59 -2.59
C ALA A 295 27.04 -9.59 -3.49
N THR A 296 26.55 -10.83 -3.56
CA THR A 296 27.06 -11.86 -4.49
C THR A 296 26.84 -11.44 -5.94
N LYS A 297 25.65 -10.93 -6.29
CA LYS A 297 25.32 -10.44 -7.65
C LYS A 297 26.17 -9.24 -8.06
N LEU A 298 26.55 -8.39 -7.10
CA LEU A 298 27.43 -7.25 -7.31
C LEU A 298 28.92 -7.60 -7.21
N GLU A 299 29.28 -8.88 -7.03
CA GLU A 299 30.67 -9.35 -6.93
C GLU A 299 31.45 -8.78 -5.71
N HIS A 300 30.76 -8.58 -4.58
CA HIS A 300 31.34 -8.15 -3.30
C HIS A 300 31.40 -9.29 -2.27
N PRO A 301 32.37 -10.23 -2.37
CA PRO A 301 32.39 -11.46 -1.57
C PRO A 301 32.52 -11.23 -0.06
N GLN A 302 33.22 -10.17 0.36
CA GLN A 302 33.37 -9.83 1.79
C GLN A 302 32.04 -9.44 2.42
N ARG A 303 31.23 -8.63 1.72
CA ARG A 303 29.90 -8.23 2.19
C ARG A 303 28.91 -9.38 2.10
N ALA A 304 29.01 -10.21 1.05
CA ALA A 304 28.22 -11.44 0.96
C ALA A 304 28.46 -12.37 2.17
N ALA A 305 29.71 -12.57 2.57
CA ALA A 305 30.07 -13.37 3.74
C ALA A 305 29.53 -12.76 5.05
N TYR A 306 29.71 -11.45 5.24
CA TYR A 306 29.20 -10.72 6.40
C TYR A 306 27.69 -10.91 6.60
N TRP A 307 26.89 -10.68 5.55
CA TRP A 307 25.44 -10.82 5.64
C TRP A 307 24.99 -12.28 5.80
N THR A 308 25.72 -13.23 5.20
CA THR A 308 25.46 -14.67 5.37
C THR A 308 25.63 -15.09 6.82
N GLU A 309 26.69 -14.64 7.50
CA GLU A 309 26.94 -14.95 8.92
C GLU A 309 25.79 -14.47 9.81
N HIS A 310 25.31 -13.25 9.59
CA HIS A 310 24.15 -12.72 10.31
C HIS A 310 22.88 -13.53 10.03
N ALA A 311 22.61 -13.85 8.76
CA ALA A 311 21.46 -14.65 8.38
C ALA A 311 21.49 -16.04 9.01
N ASP A 312 22.62 -16.74 8.97
CA ASP A 312 22.74 -18.09 9.54
C ASP A 312 22.50 -18.08 11.05
N ARG A 313 23.07 -17.10 11.78
CA ARG A 313 22.85 -16.95 13.22
C ARG A 313 21.38 -16.69 13.56
N MET A 314 20.72 -15.80 12.81
CA MET A 314 19.31 -15.49 13.02
C MET A 314 18.42 -16.70 12.72
N LYS A 315 18.70 -17.42 11.64
CA LYS A 315 17.96 -18.63 11.25
C LYS A 315 17.98 -19.68 12.35
N GLN A 316 19.15 -19.98 12.93
CA GLN A 316 19.27 -20.95 14.02
C GLN A 316 18.44 -20.55 15.24
N ARG A 317 18.49 -19.25 15.61
CA ARG A 317 17.69 -18.73 16.72
C ARG A 317 16.19 -18.79 16.45
N ILE A 318 15.74 -18.40 15.26
CA ILE A 318 14.32 -18.50 14.87
C ILE A 318 13.87 -19.95 14.99
N LEU A 319 14.54 -20.89 14.33
CA LEU A 319 14.14 -22.30 14.32
C LEU A 319 14.09 -22.92 15.72
N THR A 320 14.96 -22.48 16.63
CA THR A 320 15.03 -23.00 17.99
C THR A 320 14.03 -22.32 18.93
N GLU A 321 13.98 -20.99 18.92
CA GLU A 321 13.24 -20.19 19.89
C GLU A 321 11.76 -20.02 19.52
N SER A 322 11.39 -20.11 18.23
CA SER A 322 9.98 -20.06 17.83
C SER A 322 9.29 -21.42 17.77
N TRP A 323 10.04 -22.54 17.82
CA TRP A 323 9.43 -23.87 17.84
C TRP A 323 8.74 -24.15 19.17
N SER A 324 7.47 -24.55 19.11
CA SER A 324 6.71 -24.97 20.29
C SER A 324 6.53 -26.49 20.29
N GLU A 325 7.28 -27.17 21.15
CA GLU A 325 7.19 -28.63 21.30
C GLU A 325 5.78 -29.09 21.67
N SER A 326 5.08 -28.31 22.51
CA SER A 326 3.70 -28.62 22.91
C SER A 326 2.69 -28.56 21.75
N ARG A 327 2.96 -27.74 20.73
CA ARG A 327 2.08 -27.55 19.57
C ARG A 327 2.54 -28.32 18.34
N GLN A 328 3.79 -28.80 18.33
CA GLN A 328 4.47 -29.33 17.14
C GLN A 328 4.40 -28.35 15.97
N ALA A 329 4.60 -27.07 16.28
CA ALA A 329 4.49 -25.98 15.31
C ALA A 329 5.31 -24.78 15.76
N PHE A 330 5.66 -23.91 14.81
CA PHE A 330 6.22 -22.59 15.11
C PHE A 330 5.14 -21.68 15.70
N ALA A 331 5.47 -21.02 16.81
CA ALA A 331 4.61 -20.11 17.53
C ALA A 331 4.74 -18.66 17.00
N GLU A 332 3.80 -17.84 17.43
CA GLU A 332 3.68 -16.40 17.14
C GLU A 332 4.87 -15.56 17.65
N SER A 333 5.49 -15.99 18.75
CA SER A 333 6.61 -15.30 19.38
C SER A 333 7.64 -16.28 19.91
N PHE A 334 8.87 -15.81 20.12
CA PHE A 334 9.92 -16.60 20.76
C PHE A 334 9.50 -17.05 22.17
N GLY A 335 9.74 -18.32 22.49
CA GLY A 335 9.34 -18.97 23.75
C GLY A 335 7.82 -19.12 23.93
N GLY A 336 7.03 -18.77 22.92
CA GLY A 336 5.57 -18.81 22.96
C GLY A 336 4.97 -20.18 22.59
N ASN A 337 3.64 -20.28 22.69
CA ASN A 337 2.86 -21.46 22.27
C ASN A 337 1.54 -21.08 21.57
N VAL A 338 1.38 -19.80 21.23
CA VAL A 338 0.22 -19.25 20.51
C VAL A 338 0.50 -19.40 19.02
N LEU A 339 -0.49 -19.86 18.26
CA LEU A 339 -0.39 -19.96 16.80
C LEU A 339 -0.85 -18.65 16.18
N ASP A 340 -0.20 -18.26 15.08
CA ASP A 340 -0.54 -17.06 14.33
C ASP A 340 -0.30 -17.27 12.83
N ALA A 341 -1.17 -16.70 12.00
CA ALA A 341 -1.10 -16.86 10.54
C ALA A 341 0.14 -16.20 9.93
N SER A 342 0.72 -15.18 10.56
CA SER A 342 1.96 -14.53 10.12
C SER A 342 3.14 -15.50 9.99
N VAL A 343 3.13 -16.59 10.77
CA VAL A 343 4.17 -17.62 10.76
C VAL A 343 4.18 -18.42 9.43
N LEU A 344 3.06 -18.43 8.69
CA LEU A 344 3.02 -19.07 7.36
C LEU A 344 3.98 -18.43 6.35
N LEU A 345 4.38 -17.17 6.58
CA LEU A 345 5.40 -16.51 5.77
C LEU A 345 6.76 -17.23 5.81
N MET A 346 7.03 -18.05 6.84
CA MET A 346 8.25 -18.87 6.90
C MET A 346 8.39 -19.81 5.69
N ALA A 347 7.29 -20.20 5.07
CA ALA A 347 7.31 -21.04 3.86
C ALA A 347 7.54 -20.25 2.56
N GLU A 348 7.33 -18.93 2.60
CA GLU A 348 7.39 -18.06 1.42
C GLU A 348 8.71 -17.28 1.29
N VAL A 349 9.37 -16.99 2.41
CA VAL A 349 10.49 -16.02 2.52
C VAL A 349 11.86 -16.67 2.39
#